data_AF-A0AA35SRH4-F1
#
_entry.id   AF-A0AA35SRH4-F1
#
_cell.length_a   1.000
_cell.length_b   1.000
_cell.length_c   1.000
_cell.angle_alpha   90.00
_cell.angle_beta   90.00
_cell.angle_gamma   90.00
#
_symmetry.space_group_name_H-M   'P 1'
#
loop_
_entity.id
_entity.type
_entity.pdbx_description
1 polymer ?
#
loop_
_entity_poly.entity_id
_entity_poly.type
_entity_poly.pdbx_seq_one_letter_code
_entity_poly.pdbx_strand_id
1 'polypeptide(L)'
;HACPRTVRFTCTCSASLFLLRWIICSTPTPSRWSPDMVWPCEAVVQWNGESFKGEGPQNVSIPCNSSQEFFYFFFSSRHHVYTWLLAMQCVLIAFQIVVLLRCVLWYQFLSLSVFLTFNSYIFYVLLYNRLRCRQTRLIT
;
A
#
# COMPACT_ATOMS: atom_id res chain seq x y z
N HIS A 1 23.70 -23.68 -10.32
CA HIS A 1 23.16 -24.45 -9.17
C HIS A 1 23.12 -23.55 -7.94
N ALA A 2 22.02 -23.63 -7.18
CA ALA A 2 21.75 -23.01 -5.88
C ALA A 2 21.52 -21.48 -5.83
N CYS A 3 20.28 -21.06 -6.10
CA CYS A 3 19.72 -19.81 -5.57
C CYS A 3 19.19 -20.10 -4.15
N PRO A 4 19.60 -19.37 -3.10
CA PRO A 4 19.27 -19.69 -1.73
C PRO A 4 17.88 -19.17 -1.34
N ARG A 5 17.16 -20.01 -0.60
CA ARG A 5 16.09 -19.71 0.36
C ARG A 5 14.94 -18.85 -0.17
N THR A 6 13.89 -19.58 -0.54
CA THR A 6 12.48 -19.19 -0.50
C THR A 6 12.15 -18.48 0.81
N VAL A 7 12.30 -17.16 0.84
CA VAL A 7 11.70 -16.32 1.87
C VAL A 7 10.20 -16.39 1.63
N ARG A 8 9.52 -17.09 2.52
CA ARG A 8 8.07 -17.25 2.52
C ARG A 8 7.44 -15.87 2.77
N PHE A 9 7.15 -15.13 1.70
CA PHE A 9 6.35 -13.90 1.74
C PHE A 9 4.88 -14.24 1.99
N THR A 10 4.58 -14.82 3.14
CA THR A 10 3.21 -14.92 3.62
C THR A 10 2.77 -13.51 4.03
N CYS A 11 1.73 -13.01 3.35
CA CYS A 11 0.98 -11.78 3.61
C CYS A 11 1.43 -10.50 2.90
N THR A 12 2.00 -10.53 1.69
CA THR A 12 1.91 -9.37 0.79
C THR A 12 0.51 -9.33 0.19
N CYS A 13 -0.22 -8.25 0.48
CA CYS A 13 -1.50 -7.92 -0.12
C CYS A 13 -1.37 -8.05 -1.65
N SER A 14 -2.20 -8.86 -2.30
CA SER A 14 -2.12 -9.10 -3.76
C SER A 14 -2.10 -7.82 -4.59
N ALA A 15 -2.57 -6.69 -4.06
CA ALA A 15 -2.56 -5.39 -4.73
C ALA A 15 -1.15 -4.80 -4.91
N SER A 16 -0.19 -5.06 -4.00
CA SER A 16 1.18 -4.53 -4.12
C SER A 16 2.08 -5.33 -5.07
N LEU A 17 1.61 -6.48 -5.56
CA LEU A 17 2.35 -7.34 -6.51
C LEU A 17 2.31 -6.80 -7.95
N PHE A 18 1.30 -5.99 -8.29
CA PHE A 18 1.07 -5.48 -9.66
C PHE A 18 1.52 -4.03 -9.87
N LEU A 19 2.06 -3.39 -8.84
CA LEU A 19 2.46 -1.99 -8.87
C LEU A 19 3.96 -1.93 -8.91
N LEU A 20 4.49 -1.79 -10.12
CA LEU A 20 5.91 -1.93 -10.34
C LEU A 20 6.48 -0.65 -10.89
N ARG A 21 7.43 -0.14 -10.12
CA ARG A 21 8.28 1.01 -10.38
C ARG A 21 9.25 0.67 -11.50
N TRP A 22 9.41 1.62 -12.41
CA TRP A 22 10.38 1.58 -13.50
C TRP A 22 11.56 2.47 -13.13
N ILE A 23 12.79 1.97 -13.27
CA ILE A 23 14.01 2.76 -13.06
C ILE A 23 14.71 2.96 -14.39
N ILE A 24 15.11 4.20 -14.68
CA ILE A 24 15.91 4.51 -15.86
C ILE A 24 17.25 3.77 -15.74
N CYS A 25 17.58 2.94 -16.73
CA CYS A 25 18.80 2.14 -16.78
C CYS A 25 19.45 2.30 -18.15
N SER A 26 20.74 2.58 -18.21
CA SER A 26 21.50 2.67 -19.45
C SER A 26 22.04 1.29 -19.84
N THR A 27 21.22 0.40 -20.40
CA THR A 27 21.66 -0.92 -20.89
C THR A 27 21.56 -1.02 -22.42
N PRO A 28 22.46 -1.80 -23.06
CA PRO A 28 22.68 -1.71 -24.51
C PRO A 28 21.64 -2.43 -25.39
N THR A 29 20.77 -3.29 -24.84
CA THR A 29 19.77 -4.04 -25.64
C THR A 29 18.40 -4.10 -24.94
N PRO A 30 17.62 -3.01 -24.91
CA PRO A 30 16.27 -3.04 -24.35
C PRO A 30 15.26 -3.62 -25.35
N SER A 31 14.32 -4.44 -24.86
CA SER A 31 13.18 -4.90 -25.67
C SER A 31 12.14 -3.77 -25.80
N ARG A 32 11.44 -3.64 -26.93
CA ARG A 32 10.38 -2.62 -27.08
C ARG A 32 9.20 -2.95 -26.17
N TRP A 33 8.70 -1.95 -25.41
CA TRP A 33 7.54 -2.16 -24.53
C TRP A 33 6.29 -2.53 -25.34
N SER A 34 5.54 -3.51 -24.84
CA SER A 34 4.26 -3.93 -25.39
C SER A 34 3.24 -4.07 -24.25
N PRO A 35 1.99 -3.60 -24.43
CA PRO A 35 0.92 -3.72 -23.43
C PRO A 35 0.43 -5.17 -23.25
N ASP A 36 0.66 -6.04 -24.25
CA ASP A 36 0.15 -7.42 -24.27
C ASP A 36 1.09 -8.41 -23.59
N MET A 37 2.25 -7.94 -23.11
CA MET A 37 3.31 -8.77 -22.57
C MET A 37 3.53 -8.49 -21.09
N VAL A 38 3.45 -9.56 -20.28
CA VAL A 38 3.85 -9.51 -18.86
C VAL A 38 5.37 -9.64 -18.80
N TRP A 39 6.04 -8.61 -18.27
CA TRP A 39 7.49 -8.58 -18.21
C TRP A 39 8.00 -9.26 -16.93
N PRO A 40 8.93 -10.22 -17.03
CA PRO A 40 9.51 -10.88 -15.86
C PRO A 40 10.40 -9.93 -15.04
N CYS A 41 10.77 -10.34 -13.81
CA CYS A 41 11.72 -9.62 -12.95
C CYS A 41 12.93 -9.10 -13.73
N GLU A 42 13.32 -7.85 -13.45
CA GLU A 42 14.53 -7.24 -13.99
C GLU A 42 14.57 -7.07 -15.52
N ALA A 43 13.45 -7.31 -16.22
CA ALA A 43 13.37 -7.04 -17.64
C ALA A 43 13.61 -5.55 -17.94
N VAL A 44 14.43 -5.30 -18.96
CA VAL A 44 14.74 -3.96 -19.46
C VAL A 44 13.91 -3.70 -20.70
N VAL A 45 13.15 -2.62 -20.67
CA VAL A 45 12.20 -2.27 -21.72
C VAL A 45 12.42 -0.83 -22.18
N GLN A 46 12.40 -0.59 -23.48
CA GLN A 46 12.49 0.75 -24.05
C GLN A 46 11.10 1.37 -24.20
N TRP A 47 10.94 2.58 -23.69
CA TRP A 47 9.73 3.39 -23.84
C TRP A 47 10.11 4.85 -24.07
N ASN A 48 9.53 5.47 -25.09
CA ASN A 48 9.75 6.89 -25.42
C ASN A 48 11.23 7.34 -25.53
N GLY A 49 12.12 6.46 -26.00
CA GLY A 49 13.55 6.74 -26.17
C GLY A 49 14.43 6.43 -24.96
N GLU A 50 13.84 6.19 -23.79
CA GLU A 50 14.54 5.82 -22.57
C GLU A 50 14.36 4.33 -22.24
N SER A 51 15.37 3.74 -21.60
CA SER A 51 15.36 2.34 -21.16
C SER A 51 15.03 2.24 -19.69
N PHE A 52 14.04 1.40 -19.36
CA PHE A 52 13.48 1.23 -18.04
C PHE A 52 13.66 -0.21 -17.55
N LYS A 53 14.08 -0.40 -16.30
CA LYS A 53 14.18 -1.71 -15.63
C LYS A 53 13.01 -1.89 -14.65
N GLY A 54 12.34 -3.04 -14.71
CA GLY A 54 11.27 -3.40 -13.78
C GLY A 54 11.79 -3.95 -12.45
N GLU A 55 11.37 -3.38 -11.33
CA GLU A 55 11.93 -3.65 -10.00
C GLU A 55 11.20 -4.75 -9.18
N GLY A 56 10.41 -5.62 -9.81
CA GLY A 56 9.73 -6.68 -9.07
C GLY A 56 9.09 -7.78 -9.91
N PRO A 57 8.26 -8.64 -9.28
CA PRO A 57 8.01 -10.02 -9.73
C PRO A 57 7.45 -10.16 -11.15
N GLN A 58 6.49 -9.31 -11.55
CA GLN A 58 5.82 -9.35 -12.85
C GLN A 58 5.31 -7.96 -13.23
N ASN A 59 5.94 -7.29 -14.20
CA ASN A 59 5.62 -5.92 -14.55
C ASN A 59 4.63 -5.80 -15.71
N VAL A 60 3.51 -5.13 -15.47
CA VAL A 60 2.43 -4.85 -16.45
C VAL A 60 2.16 -3.34 -16.53
N SER A 61 2.87 -2.53 -15.75
CA SER A 61 2.61 -1.11 -15.62
C SER A 61 3.18 -0.33 -16.82
N ILE A 62 2.57 0.80 -17.14
CA ILE A 62 3.03 1.68 -18.22
C ILE A 62 4.19 2.51 -17.67
N PRO A 63 5.39 2.46 -18.26
CA PRO A 63 6.49 3.33 -17.85
C PRO A 63 6.11 4.82 -17.96
N CYS A 64 6.50 5.60 -16.94
CA CYS A 64 6.25 7.05 -16.83
C CYS A 64 4.78 7.47 -16.56
N ASN A 65 4.01 6.68 -15.82
CA ASN A 65 2.68 7.10 -15.38
C ASN A 65 2.73 7.66 -13.94
N SER A 66 2.56 8.97 -13.79
CA SER A 66 2.60 9.68 -12.50
C SER A 66 1.56 9.16 -11.48
N SER A 67 0.41 8.67 -11.96
CA SER A 67 -0.62 8.07 -11.09
C SER A 67 -0.16 6.75 -10.46
N GLN A 68 0.68 5.98 -11.17
CA GLN A 68 1.21 4.71 -10.71
C GLN A 68 2.34 4.90 -9.68
N GLU A 69 3.08 6.01 -9.75
CA GLU A 69 4.11 6.35 -8.77
C GLU A 69 3.54 6.71 -7.39
N PHE A 70 2.47 7.52 -7.33
CA PHE A 70 1.83 7.85 -6.05
C PHE A 70 1.21 6.61 -5.40
N PHE A 71 0.54 5.79 -6.20
CA PHE A 71 -0.04 4.54 -5.72
C PHE A 71 1.06 3.58 -5.26
N TYR A 72 2.17 3.47 -6.00
CA TYR A 72 3.33 2.73 -5.53
C TYR A 72 3.87 3.31 -4.22
N PHE A 73 4.04 4.62 -4.07
CA PHE A 73 4.50 5.21 -2.81
C PHE A 73 3.59 4.87 -1.62
N PHE A 74 2.28 4.89 -1.82
CA PHE A 74 1.32 4.55 -0.79
C PHE A 74 1.36 3.06 -0.40
N PHE A 75 1.52 2.16 -1.38
CA PHE A 75 1.46 0.70 -1.18
C PHE A 75 2.83 0.01 -1.06
N SER A 76 3.94 0.70 -1.36
CA SER A 76 5.30 0.15 -1.44
C SER A 76 5.74 -0.41 -0.09
N SER A 77 5.42 0.28 1.01
CA SER A 77 5.58 -0.28 2.34
C SER A 77 4.23 -0.51 3.00
N ARG A 78 3.98 -1.77 3.40
CA ARG A 78 2.84 -2.19 4.23
C ARG A 78 2.65 -1.27 5.46
N HIS A 79 3.74 -0.69 5.97
CA HIS A 79 3.72 0.28 7.07
C HIS A 79 3.02 1.61 6.77
N HIS A 80 3.18 2.15 5.56
CA HIS A 80 2.59 3.44 5.20
C HIS A 80 1.08 3.33 5.11
N VAL A 81 0.56 2.27 4.49
CA VAL A 81 -0.88 1.98 4.42
C VAL A 81 -1.51 1.96 5.81
N TYR A 82 -0.96 1.17 6.75
CA TYR A 82 -1.50 1.12 8.12
C TYR A 82 -1.40 2.47 8.84
N THR A 83 -0.37 3.27 8.57
CA THR A 83 -0.20 4.58 9.20
C THR A 83 -1.24 5.58 8.69
N TRP A 84 -1.48 5.60 7.38
CA TRP A 84 -2.51 6.45 6.76
C TRP A 84 -3.92 6.05 7.20
N LEU A 85 -4.23 4.76 7.23
CA LEU A 85 -5.53 4.27 7.67
C LEU A 85 -5.80 4.64 9.13
N LEU A 86 -4.78 4.54 9.98
CA LEU A 86 -4.87 4.90 11.40
C LEU A 86 -5.05 6.41 11.60
N ALA A 87 -4.35 7.24 10.81
CA ALA A 87 -4.53 8.68 10.83
C ALA A 87 -5.96 9.09 10.42
N MET A 88 -6.48 8.51 9.33
CA MET A 88 -7.87 8.76 8.89
C MET A 88 -8.89 8.36 9.96
N GLN A 89 -8.70 7.20 10.59
CA GLN A 89 -9.60 6.74 11.65
C GLN A 89 -9.54 7.64 12.90
N CYS A 90 -8.35 8.16 13.27
CA CYS A 90 -8.22 9.17 14.33
C CYS A 90 -9.02 10.44 14.02
N VAL A 91 -8.89 10.97 12.80
CA VAL A 91 -9.62 12.18 12.38
C VAL A 91 -11.13 11.96 12.42
N LEU A 92 -11.59 10.80 11.95
CA LEU A 92 -13.00 10.43 11.94
C LEU A 92 -13.58 10.31 13.36
N ILE A 93 -12.86 9.68 14.29
CA ILE A 93 -13.26 9.60 15.70
C ILE A 93 -13.30 10.99 16.34
N ALA A 94 -12.28 11.83 16.10
CA ALA A 94 -12.26 13.20 16.62
C ALA A 94 -13.46 14.02 16.10
N PHE A 95 -13.77 13.89 14.81
CA PHE A 95 -14.94 14.52 14.21
C PHE A 95 -16.25 14.05 14.85
N GLN A 96 -16.41 12.74 15.05
CA GLN A 96 -17.61 12.19 15.71
C GLN A 96 -17.77 12.69 17.14
N ILE A 97 -16.68 12.83 17.90
CA ILE A 97 -16.71 13.42 19.25
C ILE A 97 -17.18 14.88 19.19
N VAL A 98 -16.67 15.68 18.24
CA VAL A 98 -17.10 17.08 18.07
C VAL A 98 -18.59 17.17 17.74
N VAL A 99 -19.09 16.31 16.85
CA VAL A 99 -20.53 16.26 16.51
C VAL A 99 -21.36 15.86 17.73
N LEU A 100 -20.91 14.86 18.50
CA LEU A 100 -21.59 14.37 19.69
C LEU A 100 -21.67 15.44 20.79
N LEU A 101 -20.65 16.29 20.95
CA LEU A 101 -20.67 17.43 21.88
C LEU A 101 -21.65 18.55 21.45
N ARG A 102 -22.01 18.63 20.17
CA ARG A 102 -22.97 19.61 19.64
C ARG A 102 -24.41 19.10 19.67
N CYS A 103 -24.63 17.81 19.89
CA CYS A 103 -25.96 17.22 19.88
C CYS A 103 -26.75 17.61 21.16
N VAL A 104 -27.90 18.24 20.95
CA VAL A 104 -28.84 18.62 22.02
C VAL A 104 -29.92 17.54 22.23
N LEU A 105 -30.14 16.69 21.22
CA LEU A 105 -31.20 15.69 21.20
C LEU A 105 -30.72 14.33 21.71
N TRP A 106 -31.41 13.78 22.70
CA TRP A 106 -31.06 12.53 23.38
C TRP A 106 -30.95 11.31 22.45
N TYR A 107 -31.82 11.21 21.44
CA TYR A 107 -31.79 10.07 20.51
C TYR A 107 -30.57 10.12 19.57
N GLN A 108 -30.18 11.32 19.13
CA GLN A 108 -29.00 11.50 18.27
C GLN A 108 -27.72 11.16 19.04
N PHE A 109 -27.68 11.55 20.32
CA PHE A 109 -26.59 11.20 21.21
C PHE A 109 -26.41 9.68 21.35
N LEU A 110 -27.50 8.94 21.55
CA LEU A 110 -27.45 7.47 21.65
C LEU A 110 -26.97 6.82 20.35
N SER A 111 -27.52 7.21 19.19
CA SER A 111 -27.10 6.63 17.91
C SER A 111 -25.64 6.95 17.58
N LEU A 112 -25.18 8.17 17.85
CA LEU A 112 -23.79 8.58 17.62
C LEU A 112 -22.82 7.88 18.57
N SER A 113 -23.21 7.66 19.83
CA SER A 113 -22.40 6.93 20.81
C SER A 113 -22.16 5.48 20.39
N VAL A 114 -23.20 4.81 19.88
CA VAL A 114 -23.08 3.45 19.35
C VAL A 114 -22.16 3.42 18.13
N PHE A 115 -22.33 4.37 17.20
CA PHE A 115 -21.47 4.47 16.01
C PHE A 115 -20.01 4.77 16.36
N LEU A 116 -19.76 5.63 17.35
CA LEU A 116 -18.43 5.93 17.89
C LEU A 116 -17.76 4.67 18.47
N THR A 117 -18.54 3.84 19.17
CA THR A 117 -18.04 2.59 19.77
C THR A 117 -17.58 1.58 18.70
N PHE A 118 -18.32 1.45 17.60
CA PHE A 118 -17.87 0.60 16.48
C PHE A 118 -16.61 1.16 15.81
N ASN A 119 -16.55 2.47 15.60
CA ASN A 119 -15.38 3.11 14.99
C ASN A 119 -14.12 3.03 15.87
N SER A 120 -14.27 3.11 17.19
CA SER A 120 -13.16 2.95 18.14
C SER A 120 -12.68 1.49 18.23
N TYR A 121 -13.58 0.51 18.08
CA TYR A 121 -13.20 -0.89 17.96
C TYR A 121 -12.33 -1.16 16.73
N ILE A 122 -12.72 -0.64 15.56
CA ILE A 122 -11.94 -0.77 14.32
C ILE A 122 -10.55 -0.14 14.49
N PHE A 123 -10.49 1.05 15.11
CA PHE A 123 -9.21 1.70 15.43
C PHE A 123 -8.31 0.82 16.30
N TYR A 124 -8.87 0.22 17.35
CA TYR A 124 -8.14 -0.68 18.24
C TYR A 124 -7.59 -1.90 17.48
N VAL A 125 -8.41 -2.54 16.64
CA VAL A 125 -7.98 -3.69 15.81
C VAL A 125 -6.83 -3.30 14.87
N LEU A 126 -6.93 -2.14 14.22
CA LEU A 126 -5.87 -1.63 13.34
C LEU A 126 -4.57 -1.36 14.10
N LEU A 127 -4.67 -0.73 15.27
CA LEU A 127 -3.53 -0.46 16.15
C LEU A 127 -2.87 -1.77 16.60
N TYR A 128 -3.67 -2.73 17.04
CA TYR A 128 -3.20 -4.05 17.46
C TYR A 128 -2.44 -4.76 16.33
N ASN A 129 -3.01 -4.79 15.13
CA ASN A 129 -2.37 -5.38 13.96
C ASN A 129 -1.04 -4.68 13.62
N ARG A 130 -0.99 -3.35 13.70
CA ARG A 130 0.25 -2.57 13.50
C ARG A 130 1.31 -2.93 14.53
N LEU A 131 0.96 -3.00 15.81
CA LEU A 131 1.88 -3.34 16.90
C LEU A 131 2.44 -4.74 16.73
N ARG A 132 1.59 -5.72 16.41
CA ARG A 132 2.00 -7.10 16.12
C ARG A 132 2.99 -7.16 14.96
N CYS A 133 2.70 -6.46 13.85
CA CYS A 133 3.62 -6.39 12.72
C CYS A 133 4.94 -5.65 13.01
N ARG A 134 4.97 -4.74 13.99
CA ARG A 134 6.22 -4.10 14.45
C ARG A 134 7.03 -5.06 15.31
N GLN A 135 6.37 -5.83 16.18
CA GLN A 135 7.03 -6.78 17.08
C GLN A 135 7.68 -7.94 16.31
N THR A 136 7.00 -8.52 15.30
CA THR A 136 7.59 -9.57 14.47
C THR A 136 8.87 -9.11 13.77
N ARG A 137 8.92 -7.84 13.34
CA ARG A 137 10.07 -7.24 12.66
C ARG A 137 11.28 -6.96 13.56
N LEU A 138 11.08 -6.86 14.86
CA LEU A 138 12.17 -6.65 15.84
C LEU A 138 12.83 -7.96 16.26
N ILE A 139 12.19 -9.10 15.99
CA ILE A 139 12.66 -10.45 16.37
C ILE A 139 13.37 -11.14 15.19
N THR A 140 13.23 -10.63 13.96
CA THR A 140 13.91 -11.12 12.75
C THR A 140 15.10 -10.23 12.43
#